data_AF-A0A1D6NLF9-F1
#
_entry.id   AF-A0A1D6NLF9-F1
#
_cell.length_a   1.000
_cell.length_b   1.000
_cell.length_c   1.000
_cell.angle_alpha   90.00
_cell.angle_beta   90.00
_cell.angle_gamma   90.00
#
_symmetry.space_group_name_H-M   'P 1'
#
loop_
_entity.id
_entity.type
_entity.pdbx_description
1 polymer ?
#
loop_
_entity_poly.entity_id
_entity_poly.type
_entity_poly.pdbx_seq_one_letter_code
_entity_poly.pdbx_strand_id
1 'polypeptide(L)'
;MMLLRLSGVKVEALQGWWTRQIFLCLNDQNQRTLMKCRNGSTSIKKAKKTNRELHAERCDTKLKLSVARKMREEDEFYYPHNLDFRGRAYPMHPHLSHLGSDLCRGVLEYAEGRPLGKYGLF
;
A
#
# COMPACT_ATOMS: atom_id res chain seq x y z
N MET A 1 17.42 0.79 15.72
CA MET A 1 16.64 1.65 14.80
C MET A 1 16.94 1.16 13.39
N MET A 2 15.92 0.92 12.56
CA MET A 2 16.09 0.32 11.23
C MET A 2 16.30 1.42 10.18
N LEU A 3 17.43 1.40 9.48
CA LEU A 3 17.72 2.34 8.38
C LEU A 3 17.13 1.81 7.07
N LEU A 4 16.26 2.60 6.46
CA LEU A 4 15.48 2.20 5.31
C LEU A 4 15.64 3.20 4.16
N ARG A 5 15.39 2.72 2.96
CA ARG A 5 15.36 3.47 1.72
C ARG A 5 14.13 3.07 0.90
N LEU A 6 13.71 3.96 0.01
CA LEU A 6 12.68 3.63 -0.99
C LEU A 6 13.30 3.07 -2.27
N SER A 7 12.72 1.98 -2.74
CA SER A 7 13.08 1.39 -4.02
C SER A 7 12.50 2.22 -5.16
N GLY A 8 13.32 3.05 -5.81
CA GLY A 8 12.88 3.94 -6.88
C GLY A 8 12.18 3.19 -8.03
N VAL A 9 12.73 2.04 -8.42
CA VAL A 9 12.18 1.17 -9.48
C VAL A 9 10.78 0.66 -9.11
N LYS A 10 10.60 0.21 -7.87
CA LYS A 10 9.31 -0.35 -7.43
C LYS A 10 8.24 0.72 -7.25
N VAL A 11 8.61 1.92 -6.76
CA VAL A 11 7.68 3.05 -6.65
C VAL A 11 7.14 3.45 -8.04
N GLU A 12 8.01 3.52 -9.04
CA GLU A 12 7.61 3.83 -10.42
C GLU A 12 6.75 2.74 -11.04
N ALA A 13 7.13 1.47 -10.87
CA ALA A 13 6.36 0.34 -11.36
C ALA A 13 4.95 0.32 -10.74
N LEU A 14 4.83 0.53 -9.44
CA LEU A 14 3.54 0.60 -8.75
C LEU A 14 2.70 1.78 -9.20
N GLN A 15 3.32 2.94 -9.47
CA GLN A 15 2.60 4.09 -10.01
C GLN A 15 2.06 3.81 -11.42
N GLY A 16 2.87 3.23 -12.29
CA GLY A 16 2.47 2.85 -13.65
C GLY A 16 1.39 1.77 -13.65
N TRP A 17 1.44 0.85 -12.69
CA TRP A 17 0.40 -0.15 -12.49
C TRP A 17 -0.88 0.48 -11.94
N TRP A 18 -0.78 1.36 -10.94
CA TRP A 18 -1.93 2.02 -10.31
C TRP A 18 -2.73 2.89 -11.29
N THR A 19 -2.06 3.67 -12.14
CA THR A 19 -2.72 4.47 -13.17
C THR A 19 -3.46 3.62 -14.21
N ARG A 20 -2.94 2.42 -14.53
CA ARG A 20 -3.62 1.45 -15.41
C ARG A 20 -4.74 0.68 -14.69
N GLN A 21 -4.55 0.35 -13.42
CA GLN A 21 -5.50 -0.38 -12.59
C GLN A 21 -6.76 0.45 -12.31
N ILE A 22 -6.63 1.77 -12.11
CA ILE A 22 -7.77 2.69 -11.98
C ILE A 22 -8.66 2.61 -13.23
N PHE A 23 -8.07 2.58 -14.43
CA PHE A 23 -8.81 2.47 -15.70
C PHE A 23 -9.56 1.14 -15.81
N LEU A 24 -8.94 0.02 -15.44
CA LEU A 24 -9.56 -1.31 -15.47
C LEU A 24 -10.64 -1.50 -14.39
N CYS A 25 -10.40 -0.98 -13.18
CA CYS A 25 -11.30 -1.13 -12.03
C CYS A 25 -12.55 -0.24 -12.14
N LEU A 26 -12.45 0.94 -12.78
CA LEU A 26 -13.61 1.79 -13.12
C LEU A 26 -14.53 1.12 -14.15
N ASN A 27 -13.98 0.37 -15.10
CA ASN A 27 -14.76 -0.30 -16.15
C ASN A 27 -15.40 -1.63 -15.71
N ASP A 28 -14.73 -2.47 -14.92
CA ASP A 28 -15.27 -3.79 -14.51
C ASP A 28 -16.34 -3.69 -13.41
N GLN A 29 -16.27 -2.68 -12.53
CA GLN A 29 -17.18 -2.59 -11.37
C GLN A 29 -18.56 -2.04 -11.71
N ASN A 30 -18.67 -1.11 -12.66
CA ASN A 30 -19.99 -0.67 -13.14
C ASN A 30 -20.76 -1.84 -13.78
N GLN A 31 -20.08 -2.69 -14.57
CA GLN A 31 -20.69 -3.82 -15.28
C GLN A 31 -21.24 -4.89 -14.30
N ARG A 32 -20.46 -5.30 -13.29
CA ARG A 32 -20.87 -6.33 -12.31
C ARG A 32 -21.95 -5.86 -11.34
N THR A 33 -21.95 -4.57 -11.01
CA THR A 33 -22.92 -3.98 -10.07
C THR A 33 -24.27 -3.75 -10.75
N LEU A 34 -24.28 -3.33 -12.02
CA LEU A 34 -25.50 -3.16 -12.81
C LEU A 34 -26.20 -4.51 -13.10
N MET A 35 -25.45 -5.59 -13.36
CA MET A 35 -26.03 -6.93 -13.59
C MET A 35 -26.64 -7.59 -12.34
N LYS A 36 -26.16 -7.25 -11.12
CA LYS A 36 -26.63 -7.85 -9.84
C LYS A 36 -27.82 -7.13 -9.19
N CYS A 37 -28.20 -5.95 -9.68
CA CYS A 37 -29.31 -5.16 -9.15
C CYS A 37 -30.70 -5.65 -9.58
N ARG A 38 -30.80 -6.78 -10.29
CA ARG A 38 -32.09 -7.33 -10.73
C ARG A 38 -32.92 -7.94 -9.59
N ASN A 39 -32.31 -8.30 -8.45
CA ASN A 39 -32.98 -9.07 -7.38
C ASN A 39 -32.72 -8.46 -5.98
N GLY A 40 -33.65 -7.63 -5.49
CA GLY A 40 -33.85 -7.34 -4.05
C GLY A 40 -32.99 -6.24 -3.39
N SER A 41 -33.57 -5.60 -2.36
CA SER A 41 -33.00 -4.46 -1.60
C SER A 41 -31.68 -4.79 -0.88
N THR A 42 -31.45 -6.04 -0.51
CA THR A 42 -30.21 -6.53 0.12
C THR A 42 -29.02 -6.51 -0.84
N SER A 43 -29.24 -6.81 -2.13
CA SER A 43 -28.19 -6.77 -3.17
C SER A 43 -27.65 -5.35 -3.34
N ILE A 44 -28.54 -4.35 -3.33
CA ILE A 44 -28.21 -2.92 -3.43
C ILE A 44 -27.38 -2.45 -2.21
N LYS A 45 -27.74 -2.89 -1.00
CA LYS A 45 -26.98 -2.54 0.22
C LYS A 45 -25.56 -3.11 0.17
N LYS A 46 -25.39 -4.35 -0.30
CA LYS A 46 -24.07 -4.99 -0.47
C LYS A 46 -23.23 -4.25 -1.50
N ALA A 47 -23.79 -3.93 -2.66
CA ALA A 47 -23.13 -3.13 -3.69
C ALA A 47 -22.63 -1.78 -3.16
N LYS A 48 -23.49 -1.04 -2.44
CA LYS A 48 -23.11 0.24 -1.83
C LYS A 48 -21.99 0.10 -0.81
N LYS A 49 -22.01 -0.96 0.02
CA LYS A 49 -20.95 -1.25 0.99
C LYS A 49 -19.62 -1.50 0.29
N THR A 50 -19.60 -2.42 -0.68
CA THR A 50 -18.39 -2.76 -1.44
C THR A 50 -17.81 -1.55 -2.15
N ASN A 51 -18.64 -0.69 -2.76
CA ASN A 51 -18.13 0.52 -3.41
C ASN A 51 -17.46 1.49 -2.41
N ARG A 52 -18.00 1.62 -1.18
CA ARG A 52 -17.37 2.45 -0.13
C ARG A 52 -16.04 1.88 0.33
N GLU A 53 -15.96 0.56 0.53
CA GLU A 53 -14.73 -0.13 0.92
C GLU A 53 -13.64 0.07 -0.14
N LEU A 54 -13.98 -0.13 -1.41
CA LEU A 54 -13.06 0.06 -2.53
C LEU A 54 -12.62 1.52 -2.69
N HIS A 55 -13.53 2.46 -2.48
CA HIS A 55 -13.19 3.87 -2.47
C HIS A 55 -12.18 4.19 -1.36
N ALA A 56 -12.38 3.66 -0.15
CA ALA A 56 -11.46 3.83 0.97
C ALA A 56 -10.08 3.24 0.66
N GLU A 57 -10.00 2.03 0.12
CA GLU A 57 -8.74 1.38 -0.31
C GLU A 57 -8.00 2.20 -1.39
N ARG A 58 -8.73 2.79 -2.33
CA ARG A 58 -8.13 3.67 -3.36
C ARG A 58 -7.54 4.93 -2.75
N CYS A 59 -8.25 5.56 -1.81
CA CYS A 59 -7.76 6.74 -1.10
C CYS A 59 -6.51 6.43 -0.28
N ASP A 60 -6.50 5.31 0.45
CA ASP A 60 -5.36 4.85 1.24
C ASP A 60 -4.12 4.58 0.36
N THR A 61 -4.30 3.83 -0.73
CA THR A 61 -3.22 3.54 -1.68
C THR A 61 -2.66 4.80 -2.32
N LYS A 62 -3.54 5.76 -2.70
CA LYS A 62 -3.12 7.05 -3.25
C LYS A 62 -2.30 7.86 -2.24
N LEU A 63 -2.68 7.85 -0.97
CA LEU A 63 -1.95 8.57 0.08
C LEU A 63 -0.56 7.95 0.30
N LYS A 64 -0.48 6.62 0.38
CA LYS A 64 0.78 5.86 0.49
C LYS A 64 1.75 6.18 -0.66
N LEU A 65 1.26 6.12 -1.89
CA LEU A 65 2.05 6.48 -3.08
C LEU A 65 2.49 7.94 -3.05
N SER A 66 1.64 8.87 -2.60
CA SER A 66 2.01 10.27 -2.48
C SER A 66 3.11 10.51 -1.45
N VAL A 67 3.09 9.80 -0.32
CA VAL A 67 4.15 9.88 0.70
C VAL A 67 5.43 9.29 0.16
N ALA A 68 5.37 8.09 -0.44
CA ALA A 68 6.52 7.44 -1.04
C ALA A 68 7.19 8.31 -2.12
N ARG A 69 6.41 9.08 -2.90
CA ARG A 69 6.97 10.03 -3.87
C ARG A 69 7.75 11.17 -3.24
N LYS A 70 7.25 11.72 -2.13
CA LYS A 70 7.94 12.81 -1.42
C LYS A 70 9.22 12.31 -0.76
N MET A 71 9.14 11.14 -0.12
CA MET A 71 10.28 10.54 0.56
C MET A 71 11.33 9.94 -0.40
N ARG A 72 11.02 9.83 -1.71
CA ARG A 72 11.98 9.34 -2.71
C ARG A 72 13.18 10.28 -2.87
N GLU A 73 12.98 11.57 -2.61
CA GLU A 73 14.04 12.58 -2.68
C GLU A 73 15.09 12.39 -1.57
N GLU A 74 14.73 11.70 -0.50
CA GLU A 74 15.63 11.35 0.59
C GLU A 74 16.38 10.04 0.26
N ASP A 75 17.70 10.04 0.43
CA ASP A 75 18.52 8.86 0.18
C ASP A 75 18.22 7.74 1.19
N GLU A 76 18.08 8.10 2.48
CA GLU A 76 17.91 7.16 3.59
C GLU A 76 17.12 7.81 4.73
N PHE A 77 16.32 7.02 5.45
CA PHE A 77 15.55 7.53 6.59
C PHE A 77 15.28 6.45 7.65
N TYR A 78 14.88 6.92 8.83
CA TYR A 78 14.52 6.08 9.97
C TYR A 78 13.05 6.26 10.34
N TYR A 79 12.41 5.20 10.84
CA TYR A 79 11.14 5.32 11.54
C TYR A 79 11.36 5.46 13.04
N PRO A 80 10.86 6.54 13.66
CA PRO A 80 10.77 6.60 15.10
C PRO A 80 9.63 5.68 15.57
N HIS A 81 9.86 4.96 16.67
CA HIS A 81 8.93 3.95 17.17
C HIS A 81 8.33 4.39 18.51
N ASN A 82 7.04 4.12 18.68
CA ASN A 82 6.33 4.25 19.94
C ASN A 82 6.08 2.86 20.54
N LEU A 83 6.02 2.77 21.87
CA LEU A 83 5.78 1.51 22.59
C LEU A 83 4.34 1.50 23.14
N ASP A 84 3.66 0.37 22.97
CA ASP A 84 2.40 0.15 23.67
C ASP A 84 2.63 -0.31 25.13
N PHE A 85 1.56 -0.41 25.92
CA PHE A 85 1.60 -0.86 27.32
C PHE A 85 2.15 -2.29 27.51
N ARG A 86 2.31 -3.06 26.42
CA ARG A 86 2.86 -4.42 26.41
C ARG A 86 4.31 -4.45 25.92
N GLY A 87 4.89 -3.29 25.61
CA GLY A 87 6.25 -3.18 25.07
C GLY A 87 6.37 -3.47 23.58
N ARG A 88 5.28 -3.54 22.82
CA ARG A 88 5.34 -3.70 21.34
C ARG A 88 5.67 -2.35 20.70
N ALA A 89 6.66 -2.36 19.81
CA ALA A 89 7.08 -1.19 19.06
C ALA A 89 6.27 -1.02 17.77
N TYR A 90 5.67 0.15 17.59
CA TYR A 90 4.96 0.55 16.38
C TYR A 90 5.62 1.79 15.79
N PRO A 91 5.83 1.86 14.46
CA PRO A 91 6.32 3.07 13.81
C PRO A 91 5.30 4.19 14.01
N MET A 92 5.77 5.39 14.37
CA MET A 92 4.88 6.55 14.55
C MET A 92 4.27 7.04 13.25
N HIS A 93 4.93 6.81 12.11
CA HIS A 93 4.41 7.21 10.82
C HIS A 93 3.32 6.25 10.34
N PRO A 94 2.06 6.70 10.17
CA PRO A 94 0.92 5.80 9.99
C PRO A 94 0.69 5.35 8.55
N HIS A 95 1.14 6.12 7.55
CA HIS A 95 0.75 5.88 6.15
C HIS A 95 1.72 4.94 5.44
N LEU A 96 3.02 5.26 5.43
CA LEU A 96 4.06 4.43 4.84
C LEU A 96 4.86 3.75 5.95
N SER A 97 4.59 2.49 6.25
CA SER A 97 5.31 1.75 7.28
C SER A 97 5.61 0.32 6.87
N HIS A 98 6.72 -0.22 7.36
CA HIS A 98 7.13 -1.61 7.11
C HIS A 98 6.19 -2.63 7.79
N LEU A 99 5.39 -2.21 8.78
CA LEU A 99 4.34 -3.05 9.38
C LEU A 99 3.00 -2.97 8.62
N GLY A 100 2.94 -2.20 7.54
CA GLY A 100 1.73 -1.98 6.75
C GLY A 100 1.38 -3.12 5.78
N SER A 101 0.56 -2.77 4.80
CA SER A 101 0.16 -3.66 3.71
C SER A 101 1.35 -4.12 2.87
N ASP A 102 1.15 -5.16 2.07
CA ASP A 102 2.19 -5.72 1.18
C ASP A 102 2.82 -4.65 0.27
N LEU A 103 1.99 -3.70 -0.22
CA LEU A 103 2.46 -2.55 -0.98
C LEU A 103 3.50 -1.70 -0.21
N CYS A 104 3.28 -1.43 1.08
CA CYS A 104 4.24 -0.68 1.88
C CYS A 104 5.54 -1.47 2.11
N ARG A 105 5.43 -2.78 2.33
CA ARG A 105 6.58 -3.67 2.53
C ARG A 105 7.42 -3.85 1.27
N GLY A 106 6.78 -4.01 0.11
CA GLY A 106 7.49 -4.21 -1.15
C GLY A 106 8.29 -2.99 -1.60
N VAL A 107 7.82 -1.79 -1.26
CA VAL A 107 8.44 -0.51 -1.64
C VAL A 107 9.65 -0.15 -0.78
N LEU A 108 9.65 -0.58 0.48
CA LEU A 108 10.71 -0.31 1.43
C LEU A 108 11.83 -1.34 1.30
N GLU A 109 13.07 -0.85 1.31
CA GLU A 109 14.27 -1.67 1.30
C GLU A 109 15.19 -1.24 2.44
N TYR A 110 16.05 -2.14 2.91
CA TYR A 110 17.14 -1.75 3.79
C TYR A 110 18.09 -0.83 3.02
N ALA A 111 18.49 0.29 3.61
CA ALA A 111 19.44 1.20 2.97
C ALA A 111 20.82 0.54 2.83
N GLU A 112 21.24 -0.18 3.87
CA GLU A 112 22.48 -0.93 3.88
C GLU A 112 22.31 -2.30 3.21
N GLY A 113 22.76 -2.41 1.96
CA GLY A 113 22.89 -3.68 1.27
C GLY A 113 24.04 -4.52 1.83
N ARG A 114 23.83 -5.83 1.99
CA ARG A 114 24.88 -6.80 2.32
C ARG A 114 24.95 -7.89 1.25
N PRO A 115 26.15 -8.41 0.93
CA PRO A 115 26.28 -9.51 -0.02
C PRO A 115 25.57 -10.75 0.51
N LEU A 116 24.82 -11.44 -0.36
CA LEU A 116 23.98 -12.60 0.00
C LEU A 116 24.80 -13.73 0.64
N GLY A 117 26.03 -13.98 0.17
CA GLY A 117 26.87 -15.06 0.67
C GLY A 117 26.25 -16.45 0.46
N LYS A 118 26.84 -17.47 1.10
CA LYS A 118 26.39 -18.88 0.95
C LYS A 118 25.04 -19.16 1.62
N TYR A 119 24.66 -18.38 2.62
CA TYR A 119 23.46 -18.59 3.45
C TYR A 119 22.32 -17.62 3.15
N GLY A 120 22.53 -16.57 2.34
CA GLY A 120 21.47 -15.61 2.02
C GLY A 120 20.71 -15.92 0.72
N LEU A 121 21.23 -16.83 -0.09
CA LEU A 121 20.57 -17.26 -1.33
C LEU A 121 19.46 -18.30 -1.11
N PHE A 122 19.55 -19.07 -0.02
CA PHE A 122 18.69 -20.21 0.29
C PHE A 122 18.05 -20.06 1.67
#